data_AF-A0A0Q7K1V3-F1
#
_entry.id   AF-A0A0Q7K1V3-F1
#
_cell.length_a   1.000
_cell.length_b   1.000
_cell.length_c   1.000
_cell.angle_alpha   90.00
_cell.angle_beta   90.00
_cell.angle_gamma   90.00
#
_symmetry.space_group_name_H-M   'P 1'
#
loop_
_entity.id
_entity.type
_entity.pdbx_description
1 polymer ?
#
loop_
_entity_poly.entity_id
_entity_poly.type
_entity_poly.pdbx_seq_one_letter_code
_entity_poly.pdbx_strand_id
1 'polypeptide(L)'
;MTTRPVDPGALRRGTLAASVLDDIPLTPSADGVTVGRSWDDRDAWMPVSWQQLATAVGDVPPESLAGRLRLRDWLRAFTYLSHLADDAASRDAGAPPSRVVALALPVGHALHPGPEWVVESVLGGVLDVGLALRPSAEQLAAHPAADRAVAASAGEPLAAPLPPGAARAAGIDTRPWWRSVAGQRDDMAVLAGDRLDRDATGVLRPIGGCDVLTLLSGRWLRDHLATTDGTGMRAIAAPMRSRGWFDLARIDPAFVGAAAAATAPELRGVVRPLLVTTDEVGLAAGNASAEQLAREALRDPARDPAGTDRDVLYR
;
A
#
# COMPACT_ATOMS: atom_id res chain seq x y z
N MET A 1 -1.08 3.86 -27.75
CA MET A 1 -2.03 3.00 -27.00
C MET A 1 -3.43 3.47 -27.32
N THR A 2 -4.21 2.67 -28.04
CA THR A 2 -5.62 2.94 -28.32
C THR A 2 -6.44 2.63 -27.08
N THR A 3 -6.96 3.65 -26.41
CA THR A 3 -7.91 3.51 -25.30
C THR A 3 -9.16 2.81 -25.83
N ARG A 4 -9.42 1.60 -25.33
CA ARG A 4 -10.66 0.88 -25.65
C ARG A 4 -11.81 1.73 -25.11
N PRO A 5 -12.84 2.08 -25.92
CA PRO A 5 -13.99 2.80 -25.40
C PRO A 5 -14.62 1.92 -24.30
N VAL A 6 -14.69 2.45 -23.09
CA VAL A 6 -15.29 1.75 -21.96
C VAL A 6 -16.79 1.63 -22.23
N ASP A 7 -17.32 0.41 -22.22
CA ASP A 7 -18.76 0.17 -22.33
C ASP A 7 -19.47 0.89 -21.15
N PRO A 8 -20.34 1.89 -21.43
CA PRO A 8 -21.06 2.60 -20.38
C PRO A 8 -21.91 1.66 -19.50
N GLY A 9 -22.43 0.57 -20.08
CA GLY A 9 -23.18 -0.44 -19.35
C GLY A 9 -22.33 -1.17 -18.32
N ALA A 10 -21.15 -1.64 -18.72
CA ALA A 10 -20.18 -2.28 -17.83
C ALA A 10 -19.70 -1.33 -16.73
N LEU A 11 -19.40 -0.08 -17.05
CA LEU A 11 -18.99 0.91 -16.06
C LEU A 11 -20.07 1.15 -15.02
N ARG A 12 -21.32 1.34 -15.46
CA ARG A 12 -22.47 1.48 -14.55
C ARG A 12 -22.62 0.26 -13.64
N ARG A 13 -22.54 -0.96 -14.17
CA ARG A 13 -22.63 -2.20 -13.36
C ARG A 13 -21.48 -2.31 -12.35
N GLY A 14 -20.25 -1.99 -12.77
CA GLY A 14 -19.09 -1.96 -11.88
C GLY A 14 -19.23 -0.95 -10.74
N THR A 15 -19.68 0.27 -11.06
CA THR A 15 -19.91 1.34 -10.07
C THR A 15 -21.04 1.00 -9.10
N LEU A 16 -22.15 0.44 -9.57
CA LEU A 16 -23.24 -0.02 -8.70
C LEU A 16 -22.81 -1.19 -7.82
N ALA A 17 -22.03 -2.13 -8.35
CA ALA A 17 -21.48 -3.21 -7.55
C ALA A 17 -20.55 -2.69 -6.44
N ALA A 18 -19.66 -1.73 -6.74
CA ALA A 18 -18.83 -1.07 -5.72
C ALA A 18 -19.71 -0.37 -4.67
N SER A 19 -20.76 0.36 -5.08
CA SER A 19 -21.68 0.99 -4.13
C SER A 19 -22.35 0.01 -3.18
N VAL A 20 -22.89 -1.09 -3.69
CA VAL A 20 -23.60 -2.08 -2.88
C VAL A 20 -22.66 -2.85 -1.97
N LEU A 21 -21.49 -3.24 -2.46
CA LEU A 21 -20.54 -4.06 -1.69
C LEU A 21 -19.81 -3.25 -0.61
N ASP A 22 -19.59 -1.95 -0.85
CA ASP A 22 -18.75 -1.10 -0.01
C ASP A 22 -19.52 0.04 0.67
N ASP A 23 -20.85 -0.02 0.63
CA ASP A 23 -21.82 0.94 1.15
C ASP A 23 -21.46 2.39 0.79
N ILE A 24 -21.28 2.63 -0.51
CA ILE A 24 -20.99 3.99 -1.02
C ILE A 24 -22.32 4.63 -1.43
N PRO A 25 -22.78 5.70 -0.77
CA PRO A 25 -24.02 6.38 -1.11
C PRO A 25 -23.91 7.02 -2.49
N LEU A 26 -24.68 6.53 -3.46
CA LEU A 26 -24.75 7.12 -4.80
C LEU A 26 -26.08 6.90 -5.49
N THR A 27 -26.36 7.71 -6.50
CA THR A 27 -27.51 7.57 -7.41
C THR A 27 -27.03 7.68 -8.86
N PRO A 28 -27.31 6.68 -9.71
CA PRO A 28 -26.93 6.72 -11.12
C PRO A 28 -27.82 7.66 -11.93
N SER A 29 -27.23 8.33 -12.92
CA SER A 29 -27.91 9.14 -13.93
C SER A 29 -27.46 8.74 -15.34
N ALA A 30 -27.93 9.45 -16.37
CA ALA A 30 -27.49 9.23 -17.75
C ALA A 30 -26.01 9.59 -17.95
N ASP A 31 -25.55 10.67 -17.30
CA ASP A 31 -24.21 11.25 -17.50
C ASP A 31 -23.17 10.80 -16.47
N GLY A 32 -23.60 10.11 -15.41
CA GLY A 32 -22.71 9.68 -14.35
C GLY A 32 -23.41 9.14 -13.12
N VAL A 33 -22.85 9.45 -11.96
CA VAL A 33 -23.46 9.23 -10.65
C VAL A 33 -23.43 10.53 -9.84
N THR A 34 -24.36 10.70 -8.93
CA THR A 34 -24.19 11.61 -7.79
C THR A 34 -23.78 10.79 -6.59
N VAL A 35 -22.75 11.23 -5.86
CA VAL A 35 -22.17 10.50 -4.72
C VAL A 35 -22.12 11.39 -3.49
N GLY A 36 -22.37 10.81 -2.31
CA GLY A 36 -22.35 11.51 -1.03
C GLY A 36 -21.59 10.76 0.06
N ARG A 37 -21.48 11.38 1.24
CA ARG A 37 -20.89 10.75 2.44
C ARG A 37 -21.86 9.81 3.15
N SER A 38 -23.14 10.22 3.21
CA SER A 38 -24.21 9.49 3.87
C SER A 38 -25.47 9.54 3.02
N TRP A 39 -26.35 8.54 3.21
CA TRP A 39 -27.70 8.50 2.64
C TRP A 39 -28.61 9.61 3.18
N ASP A 40 -28.29 10.15 4.37
CA ASP A 40 -29.11 11.14 5.08
C ASP A 40 -28.84 12.59 4.64
N ASP A 41 -27.67 12.86 4.04
CA ASP A 41 -27.24 14.21 3.64
C ASP A 41 -27.19 14.33 2.12
N ARG A 42 -28.37 14.34 1.48
CA ARG A 42 -28.49 14.35 0.01
C ARG A 42 -28.13 15.70 -0.63
N ASP A 43 -28.22 16.79 0.12
CA ASP A 43 -27.97 18.13 -0.40
C ASP A 43 -26.46 18.38 -0.66
N ALA A 44 -25.59 17.65 0.05
CA ALA A 44 -24.14 17.67 -0.15
C ALA A 44 -23.63 16.69 -1.22
N TRP A 45 -24.52 16.05 -2.00
CA TRP A 45 -24.10 15.07 -3.01
C TRP A 45 -23.52 15.74 -4.24
N MET A 46 -22.44 15.16 -4.77
CA MET A 46 -21.67 15.75 -5.86
C MET A 46 -21.73 14.90 -7.12
N PRO A 47 -21.84 15.53 -8.31
CA PRO A 47 -21.85 14.82 -9.56
C PRO A 47 -20.45 14.29 -9.91
N VAL A 48 -20.41 13.07 -10.46
CA VAL A 48 -19.23 12.41 -11.02
C VAL A 48 -19.61 11.85 -12.37
N SER A 49 -18.93 12.29 -13.42
CA SER A 49 -19.18 11.83 -14.79
C SER A 49 -18.71 10.39 -15.03
N TRP A 50 -19.32 9.72 -16.00
CA TRP A 50 -18.83 8.42 -16.48
C TRP A 50 -17.39 8.50 -17.01
N GLN A 51 -16.96 9.63 -17.57
CA GLN A 51 -15.58 9.82 -18.04
C GLN A 51 -14.56 9.81 -16.90
N GLN A 52 -14.88 10.43 -15.76
CA GLN A 52 -14.03 10.39 -14.56
C GLN A 52 -13.90 8.97 -14.02
N LEU A 53 -15.00 8.22 -13.95
CA LEU A 53 -14.99 6.82 -13.50
C LEU A 53 -14.30 5.88 -14.48
N ALA A 54 -14.41 6.11 -15.79
CA ALA A 54 -13.66 5.37 -16.80
C ALA A 54 -12.15 5.58 -16.63
N THR A 55 -11.73 6.83 -16.35
CA THR A 55 -10.32 7.15 -16.06
C THR A 55 -9.85 6.47 -14.77
N ALA A 56 -10.70 6.39 -13.74
CA ALA A 56 -10.40 5.72 -12.48
C ALA A 56 -10.12 4.22 -12.64
N VAL A 57 -10.90 3.55 -13.48
CA VAL A 57 -10.74 2.12 -13.76
C VAL A 57 -9.50 1.86 -14.62
N GLY A 58 -9.24 2.75 -15.58
CA GLY A 58 -8.11 2.63 -16.51
C GLY A 58 -8.32 1.51 -17.53
N ASP A 59 -7.36 0.61 -17.62
CA ASP A 59 -7.28 -0.50 -18.58
C ASP A 59 -7.98 -1.79 -18.12
N VAL A 60 -8.48 -1.81 -16.89
CA VAL A 60 -9.10 -2.99 -16.27
C VAL A 60 -10.60 -3.05 -16.59
N PRO A 61 -11.23 -4.23 -16.73
CA PRO A 61 -12.68 -4.30 -16.88
C PRO A 61 -13.41 -3.77 -15.62
N PRO A 62 -14.38 -2.85 -15.72
CA PRO A 62 -15.05 -2.27 -14.55
C PRO A 62 -15.74 -3.30 -13.63
N GLU A 63 -16.26 -4.38 -14.20
CA GLU A 63 -16.97 -5.44 -13.47
C GLU A 63 -16.03 -6.48 -12.84
N SER A 64 -14.74 -6.46 -13.21
CA SER A 64 -13.73 -7.30 -12.57
C SER A 64 -13.51 -6.85 -11.13
N LEU A 65 -12.96 -7.74 -10.30
CA LEU A 65 -12.63 -7.40 -8.92
C LEU A 65 -11.71 -6.17 -8.83
N ALA A 66 -10.63 -6.12 -9.62
CA ALA A 66 -9.72 -4.97 -9.63
C ALA A 66 -10.41 -3.68 -10.11
N GLY A 67 -11.29 -3.75 -11.11
CA GLY A 67 -12.07 -2.61 -11.58
C GLY A 67 -13.00 -2.06 -10.49
N ARG A 68 -13.70 -2.93 -9.77
CA ARG A 68 -14.57 -2.54 -8.64
C ARG A 68 -13.79 -1.93 -7.49
N LEU A 69 -12.63 -2.52 -7.13
CA LEU A 69 -11.77 -1.98 -6.08
C LEU A 69 -11.25 -0.57 -6.44
N ARG A 70 -10.82 -0.35 -7.70
CA ARG A 70 -10.40 0.97 -8.17
C ARG A 70 -11.55 1.99 -8.13
N LEU A 71 -12.76 1.60 -8.55
CA LEU A 71 -13.95 2.46 -8.46
C LEU A 71 -14.29 2.82 -7.02
N ARG A 72 -14.28 1.83 -6.12
CA ARG A 72 -14.50 2.03 -4.68
C ARG A 72 -13.51 3.05 -4.10
N ASP A 73 -12.21 2.83 -4.32
CA ASP A 73 -11.16 3.66 -3.75
C ASP A 73 -11.20 5.08 -4.33
N TRP A 74 -11.46 5.21 -5.63
CA TRP A 74 -11.64 6.51 -6.29
C TRP A 74 -12.84 7.28 -5.72
N LEU A 75 -14.01 6.64 -5.61
CA LEU A 75 -15.23 7.26 -5.08
C LEU A 75 -15.04 7.69 -3.62
N ARG A 76 -14.46 6.83 -2.78
CA ARG A 76 -14.17 7.16 -1.38
C ARG A 76 -13.18 8.32 -1.26
N ALA A 77 -12.14 8.34 -2.08
CA ALA A 77 -11.16 9.43 -2.11
C ALA A 77 -11.80 10.75 -2.57
N PHE A 78 -12.57 10.73 -3.66
CA PHE A 78 -13.28 11.90 -4.18
C PHE A 78 -14.23 12.47 -3.13
N THR A 79 -15.10 11.65 -2.56
CA THR A 79 -16.05 12.08 -1.52
C THR A 79 -15.33 12.66 -0.30
N TYR A 80 -14.23 12.06 0.14
CA TYR A 80 -13.44 12.61 1.24
C TYR A 80 -12.87 14.00 0.92
N LEU A 81 -12.20 14.12 -0.24
CA LEU A 81 -11.47 15.33 -0.65
C LEU A 81 -12.38 16.50 -0.98
N SER A 82 -13.49 16.28 -1.67
CA SER A 82 -14.37 17.39 -2.07
C SER A 82 -15.00 18.08 -0.86
N HIS A 83 -15.29 17.33 0.21
CA HIS A 83 -15.78 17.92 1.45
C HIS A 83 -14.67 18.58 2.29
N LEU A 84 -13.40 18.20 2.11
CA LEU A 84 -12.29 19.00 2.65
C LEU A 84 -12.20 20.35 1.94
N ALA A 85 -12.51 20.39 0.64
CA ALA A 85 -12.54 21.63 -0.12
C ALA A 85 -13.64 22.57 0.38
N ASP A 86 -14.76 22.07 0.91
CA ASP A 86 -15.83 22.92 1.47
C ASP A 86 -15.47 23.55 2.82
N ASP A 87 -14.53 22.94 3.55
CA ASP A 87 -14.03 23.49 4.81
C ASP A 87 -12.99 24.60 4.54
N ALA A 88 -13.41 25.85 4.69
CA ALA A 88 -12.58 27.03 4.42
C ALA A 88 -11.26 27.06 5.20
N ALA A 89 -11.20 26.44 6.39
CA ALA A 89 -9.98 26.33 7.19
C ALA A 89 -8.97 25.31 6.59
N SER A 90 -9.45 24.37 5.77
CA SER A 90 -8.63 23.32 5.16
C SER A 90 -8.02 23.72 3.81
N ARG A 91 -8.46 24.83 3.19
CA ARG A 91 -7.96 25.29 1.88
C ARG A 91 -6.55 25.89 1.92
N ASP A 92 -6.14 26.43 3.07
CA ASP A 92 -4.89 27.21 3.21
C ASP A 92 -3.72 26.44 3.84
N ALA A 93 -3.97 25.22 4.32
CA ALA A 93 -2.94 24.42 4.95
C ALA A 93 -2.21 23.58 3.89
N GLY A 94 -0.99 23.96 3.53
CA GLY A 94 -0.07 23.09 2.76
C GLY A 94 0.28 21.76 3.46
N ALA A 95 -0.33 21.47 4.61
CA ALA A 95 -0.20 20.23 5.36
C ALA A 95 -1.24 19.20 4.91
N PRO A 96 -0.87 17.90 4.85
CA PRO A 96 -1.83 16.84 4.58
C PRO A 96 -2.89 16.76 5.66
N PRO A 97 -4.16 16.46 5.31
CA PRO A 97 -5.14 15.99 6.27
C PRO A 97 -4.63 14.75 7.03
N SER A 98 -5.01 14.59 8.30
CA SER A 98 -4.51 13.52 9.19
C SER A 98 -4.76 12.09 8.72
N ARG A 99 -5.68 11.90 7.76
CA ARG A 99 -5.97 10.59 7.16
C ARG A 99 -5.12 10.29 5.93
N VAL A 100 -4.40 11.26 5.39
CA VAL A 100 -3.54 11.06 4.23
C VAL A 100 -2.19 10.53 4.71
N VAL A 101 -1.79 9.38 4.15
CA VAL A 101 -0.57 8.66 4.51
C VAL A 101 0.15 8.16 3.26
N ALA A 102 1.37 7.62 3.43
CA ALA A 102 2.06 6.93 2.37
C ALA A 102 1.46 5.53 2.19
N LEU A 103 1.55 5.00 0.98
CA LEU A 103 1.24 3.61 0.71
C LEU A 103 2.20 3.10 -0.36
N ALA A 104 2.84 1.98 -0.08
CA ALA A 104 3.57 1.21 -1.08
C ALA A 104 2.73 0.02 -1.54
N LEU A 105 2.63 -0.16 -2.86
CA LEU A 105 1.98 -1.31 -3.47
C LEU A 105 2.96 -2.04 -4.40
N PRO A 106 2.85 -3.37 -4.50
CA PRO A 106 3.56 -4.10 -5.53
C PRO A 106 3.20 -3.58 -6.94
N VAL A 107 4.18 -3.52 -7.83
CA VAL A 107 3.92 -3.27 -9.25
C VAL A 107 2.96 -4.34 -9.77
N GLY A 108 1.85 -3.92 -10.38
CA GLY A 108 0.78 -4.82 -10.86
C GLY A 108 -0.24 -5.26 -9.79
N HIS A 109 -0.18 -4.71 -8.59
CA HIS A 109 -1.18 -4.96 -7.55
C HIS A 109 -2.59 -4.52 -7.99
N ALA A 110 -3.63 -5.24 -7.55
CA ALA A 110 -5.02 -4.97 -7.97
C ALA A 110 -5.50 -3.54 -7.61
N LEU A 111 -5.01 -3.01 -6.49
CA LEU A 111 -5.29 -1.64 -6.05
C LEU A 111 -4.41 -0.58 -6.72
N HIS A 112 -3.34 -0.96 -7.43
CA HIS A 112 -2.40 0.01 -8.00
C HIS A 112 -3.13 0.92 -9.01
N PRO A 113 -3.28 2.24 -8.78
CA PRO A 113 -4.11 3.10 -9.63
C PRO A 113 -3.51 3.37 -11.02
N GLY A 114 -2.23 3.06 -11.21
CA GLY A 114 -1.49 3.30 -12.44
C GLY A 114 -0.29 4.23 -12.22
N PRO A 115 0.50 4.49 -13.27
CA PRO A 115 1.77 5.21 -13.15
C PRO A 115 1.61 6.66 -12.67
N GLU A 116 0.48 7.32 -12.92
CA GLU A 116 0.25 8.69 -12.45
C GLU A 116 0.17 8.81 -10.91
N TRP A 117 -0.13 7.72 -10.21
CA TRP A 117 -0.20 7.70 -8.75
C TRP A 117 1.18 7.62 -8.09
N VAL A 118 2.18 7.15 -8.83
CA VAL A 118 3.52 6.88 -8.31
C VAL A 118 4.24 8.20 -8.08
N VAL A 119 4.66 8.43 -6.84
CA VAL A 119 5.47 9.58 -6.43
C VAL A 119 6.93 9.16 -6.25
N GLU A 120 7.15 7.95 -5.74
CA GLU A 120 8.47 7.35 -5.52
C GLU A 120 8.43 5.88 -5.94
N SER A 121 9.44 5.40 -6.68
CA SER A 121 9.65 3.98 -6.93
C SER A 121 10.87 3.52 -6.13
N VAL A 122 10.72 2.40 -5.40
CA VAL A 122 11.83 1.82 -4.63
C VAL A 122 12.72 1.02 -5.59
N LEU A 123 14.04 1.14 -5.43
CA LEU A 123 14.99 0.34 -6.21
C LEU A 123 14.73 -1.16 -6.03
N GLY A 124 15.03 -1.96 -7.05
CA GLY A 124 14.63 -3.38 -7.12
C GLY A 124 13.29 -3.61 -7.86
N GLY A 125 12.53 -2.55 -8.13
CA GLY A 125 11.42 -2.56 -9.10
C GLY A 125 10.15 -3.29 -8.62
N VAL A 126 10.03 -3.53 -7.31
CA VAL A 126 8.89 -4.25 -6.73
C VAL A 126 7.82 -3.31 -6.22
N LEU A 127 8.20 -2.18 -5.63
CA LEU A 127 7.29 -1.29 -4.92
C LEU A 127 7.23 0.08 -5.56
N ASP A 128 6.00 0.50 -5.85
CA ASP A 128 5.65 1.89 -6.16
C ASP A 128 4.94 2.51 -4.95
N VAL A 129 5.29 3.76 -4.64
CA VAL A 129 4.81 4.49 -3.48
C VAL A 129 4.06 5.74 -3.91
N GLY A 130 2.92 5.98 -3.29
CA GLY A 130 2.14 7.18 -3.50
C GLY A 130 1.29 7.53 -2.28
N LEU A 131 0.39 8.49 -2.48
CA LEU A 131 -0.53 8.94 -1.44
C LEU A 131 -1.67 7.94 -1.24
N ALA A 132 -2.13 7.81 -0.01
CA ALA A 132 -3.24 6.96 0.37
C ALA A 132 -4.12 7.63 1.42
N LEU A 133 -5.32 7.09 1.56
CA LEU A 133 -6.31 7.51 2.53
C LEU A 133 -6.57 6.38 3.52
N ARG A 134 -6.42 6.69 4.81
CA ARG A 134 -6.84 5.81 5.90
C ARG A 134 -8.37 5.79 5.99
N PRO A 135 -8.99 4.62 6.20
CA PRO A 135 -10.43 4.55 6.44
C PRO A 135 -10.82 5.31 7.71
N SER A 136 -12.02 5.89 7.71
CA SER A 136 -12.59 6.57 8.88
C SER A 136 -13.11 5.55 9.90
N ALA A 137 -13.34 5.98 11.14
CA ALA A 137 -13.98 5.15 12.15
C ALA A 137 -15.35 4.62 11.71
N GLU A 138 -16.14 5.44 11.02
CA GLU A 138 -17.43 5.06 10.45
C GLU A 138 -17.30 4.00 9.36
N GLN A 139 -16.37 4.19 8.42
CA GLN A 139 -16.09 3.20 7.38
C GLN A 139 -15.66 1.86 8.01
N LEU A 140 -14.89 1.89 9.10
CA LEU A 140 -14.49 0.69 9.84
C LEU A 140 -15.66 0.04 10.57
N ALA A 141 -16.56 0.84 11.14
CA ALA A 141 -17.76 0.34 11.80
C ALA A 141 -18.71 -0.35 10.82
N ALA A 142 -18.77 0.12 9.56
CA ALA A 142 -19.59 -0.46 8.50
C ALA A 142 -19.07 -1.81 7.97
N HIS A 143 -17.82 -2.19 8.24
CA HIS A 143 -17.32 -3.51 7.82
C HIS A 143 -18.01 -4.63 8.60
N PRO A 144 -18.32 -5.78 7.94
CA PRO A 144 -18.80 -6.97 8.61
C PRO A 144 -17.90 -7.35 9.81
N ALA A 145 -18.50 -7.92 10.86
CA ALA A 145 -17.77 -8.23 12.08
C ALA A 145 -16.54 -9.14 11.88
N ALA A 146 -16.60 -10.05 10.89
CA ALA A 146 -15.47 -10.90 10.50
C ALA A 146 -14.29 -10.09 9.95
N ASP A 147 -14.57 -9.10 9.10
CA ASP A 147 -13.53 -8.22 8.52
C ASP A 147 -12.96 -7.28 9.57
N ARG A 148 -13.78 -6.83 10.53
CA ARG A 148 -13.31 -6.09 11.71
C ARG A 148 -12.41 -6.94 12.60
N ALA A 149 -12.67 -8.23 12.75
CA ALA A 149 -11.80 -9.15 13.50
C ALA A 149 -10.45 -9.38 12.79
N VAL A 150 -10.44 -9.43 11.46
CA VAL A 150 -9.20 -9.48 10.65
C VAL A 150 -8.43 -8.16 10.77
N ALA A 151 -9.10 -7.00 10.68
CA ALA A 151 -8.48 -5.69 10.89
C ALA A 151 -7.93 -5.53 12.31
N ALA A 152 -8.66 -6.01 13.33
CA ALA A 152 -8.20 -6.03 14.72
C ALA A 152 -6.99 -6.95 14.91
N SER A 153 -6.96 -8.11 14.23
CA SER A 153 -5.82 -9.03 14.23
C SER A 153 -4.59 -8.46 13.51
N ALA A 154 -4.82 -7.63 12.48
CA ALA A 154 -3.82 -6.85 11.77
C ALA A 154 -3.28 -5.65 12.58
N GLY A 155 -3.89 -5.32 13.73
CA GLY A 155 -3.50 -4.22 14.61
C GLY A 155 -4.06 -2.86 14.20
N GLU A 156 -4.11 -2.57 12.90
CA GLU A 156 -4.65 -1.31 12.37
C GLU A 156 -5.29 -1.52 10.98
N PRO A 157 -6.28 -0.70 10.61
CA PRO A 157 -6.89 -0.76 9.30
C PRO A 157 -5.97 -0.24 8.20
N LEU A 158 -5.95 -0.94 7.07
CA LEU A 158 -5.06 -0.63 5.95
C LEU A 158 -5.57 0.56 5.15
N ALA A 159 -4.64 1.42 4.73
CA ALA A 159 -4.94 2.54 3.84
C ALA A 159 -5.29 2.05 2.42
N ALA A 160 -6.14 2.80 1.73
CA ALA A 160 -6.44 2.61 0.31
C ALA A 160 -5.72 3.69 -0.51
N PRO A 161 -5.27 3.40 -1.74
CA PRO A 161 -4.61 4.41 -2.57
C PRO A 161 -5.52 5.62 -2.78
N LEU A 162 -4.93 6.80 -2.88
CA LEU A 162 -5.59 8.05 -3.21
C LEU A 162 -5.31 8.33 -4.70
N PRO A 163 -6.21 8.00 -5.63
CA PRO A 163 -5.94 8.17 -7.05
C PRO A 163 -5.85 9.66 -7.41
N PRO A 164 -4.84 10.11 -8.18
CA PRO A 164 -4.71 11.51 -8.59
C PRO A 164 -5.95 12.06 -9.29
N GLY A 165 -6.65 11.21 -10.07
CA GLY A 165 -7.90 11.58 -10.73
C GLY A 165 -9.01 11.99 -9.75
N ALA A 166 -9.06 11.40 -8.55
CA ALA A 166 -10.05 11.75 -7.53
C ALA A 166 -9.73 13.12 -6.91
N ALA A 167 -8.44 13.39 -6.62
CA ALA A 167 -8.00 14.70 -6.12
C ALA A 167 -8.24 15.82 -7.14
N ARG A 168 -7.90 15.58 -8.42
CA ARG A 168 -8.18 16.52 -9.51
C ARG A 168 -9.68 16.80 -9.65
N ALA A 169 -10.51 15.77 -9.58
CA ALA A 169 -11.96 15.93 -9.62
C ALA A 169 -12.50 16.74 -8.44
N ALA A 170 -11.87 16.62 -7.26
CA ALA A 170 -12.19 17.41 -6.06
C ALA A 170 -11.54 18.82 -6.06
N GLY A 171 -10.74 19.17 -7.07
CA GLY A 171 -10.06 20.46 -7.14
C GLY A 171 -8.90 20.63 -6.14
N ILE A 172 -8.33 19.53 -5.63
CA ILE A 172 -7.25 19.55 -4.63
C ILE A 172 -5.90 19.25 -5.28
N ASP A 173 -4.90 20.10 -5.03
CA ASP A 173 -3.49 19.81 -5.33
C ASP A 173 -2.83 19.09 -4.16
N THR A 174 -2.52 17.81 -4.34
CA THR A 174 -1.93 16.96 -3.31
C THR A 174 -0.40 16.94 -3.34
N ARG A 175 0.25 17.56 -4.32
CA ARG A 175 1.72 17.53 -4.46
C ARG A 175 2.46 18.08 -3.24
N PRO A 176 2.03 19.19 -2.60
CA PRO A 176 2.71 19.72 -1.42
C PRO A 176 2.73 18.76 -0.22
N TRP A 177 1.76 17.84 -0.15
CA TRP A 177 1.60 16.92 0.97
C TRP A 177 2.70 15.86 1.08
N TRP A 178 3.32 15.51 -0.04
CA TRP A 178 4.23 14.36 -0.10
C TRP A 178 5.37 14.43 0.90
N ARG A 179 6.00 15.60 1.08
CA ARG A 179 7.13 15.74 1.99
C ARG A 179 6.77 15.38 3.43
N SER A 180 5.61 15.84 3.90
CA SER A 180 5.13 15.54 5.25
C SER A 180 4.71 14.08 5.38
N VAL A 181 4.08 13.52 4.35
CA VAL A 181 3.63 12.13 4.32
C VAL A 181 4.82 11.16 4.30
N ALA A 182 5.86 11.45 3.51
CA ALA A 182 7.09 10.66 3.49
C ALA A 182 7.84 10.73 4.83
N GLY A 183 7.90 11.90 5.46
CA GLY A 183 8.45 12.04 6.81
C GLY A 183 7.70 11.19 7.84
N GLN A 184 6.36 11.20 7.81
CA GLN A 184 5.56 10.36 8.70
C GLN A 184 5.79 8.86 8.47
N ARG A 185 5.93 8.42 7.20
CA ARG A 185 6.30 7.04 6.88
C ARG A 185 7.64 6.67 7.53
N ASP A 186 8.63 7.55 7.41
CA ASP A 186 9.97 7.28 7.94
C ASP A 186 9.95 7.24 9.49
N ASP A 187 9.18 8.11 10.15
CA ASP A 187 8.95 8.03 11.60
C ASP A 187 8.30 6.70 12.01
N MET A 188 7.34 6.21 11.22
CA MET A 188 6.70 4.91 11.46
C MET A 188 7.65 3.73 11.21
N ALA A 189 8.58 3.88 10.26
CA ALA A 189 9.62 2.89 9.99
C ALA A 189 10.60 2.75 11.17
N VAL A 190 10.97 3.87 11.82
CA VAL A 190 11.77 3.87 13.05
C VAL A 190 11.04 3.12 14.17
N LEU A 191 9.78 3.49 14.43
CA LEU A 191 8.97 2.84 15.47
C LEU A 191 8.75 1.34 15.19
N ALA A 192 8.70 0.94 13.92
CA ALA A 192 8.64 -0.46 13.52
C ALA A 192 9.93 -1.20 13.93
N GLY A 193 11.11 -0.65 13.64
CA GLY A 193 12.40 -1.22 14.08
C GLY A 193 12.47 -1.37 15.61
N ASP A 194 12.15 -0.31 16.34
CA ASP A 194 12.11 -0.33 17.82
C ASP A 194 11.17 -1.40 18.38
N ARG A 195 10.09 -1.72 17.66
CA ARG A 195 9.17 -2.81 18.05
C ARG A 195 9.78 -4.17 17.75
N LEU A 196 10.46 -4.36 16.61
CA LEU A 196 11.10 -5.62 16.26
C LEU A 196 12.22 -5.98 17.24
N ASP A 197 13.00 -4.99 17.67
CA ASP A 197 14.09 -5.21 18.62
C ASP A 197 13.57 -5.65 19.99
N ARG A 198 12.36 -5.22 20.36
CA ARG A 198 11.68 -5.63 21.59
C ARG A 198 10.91 -6.94 21.45
N ASP A 199 10.41 -7.25 20.26
CA ASP A 199 9.54 -8.39 19.98
C ASP A 199 10.31 -9.50 19.24
N ALA A 200 10.70 -10.53 19.98
CA ALA A 200 11.43 -11.68 19.46
C ALA A 200 10.60 -12.60 18.51
N THR A 201 9.37 -12.22 18.14
CA THR A 201 8.52 -13.03 17.27
C THR A 201 8.92 -13.01 15.80
N GLY A 202 9.74 -12.05 15.36
CA GLY A 202 10.19 -11.97 13.97
C GLY A 202 9.11 -11.49 12.98
N VAL A 203 8.07 -10.80 13.48
CA VAL A 203 6.89 -10.41 12.70
C VAL A 203 6.81 -8.90 12.53
N LEU A 204 6.75 -8.44 11.28
CA LEU A 204 6.41 -7.07 10.90
C LEU A 204 4.89 -6.89 10.86
N ARG A 205 4.40 -5.78 11.43
CA ARG A 205 2.98 -5.43 11.47
C ARG A 205 2.78 -3.95 11.10
N PRO A 206 1.59 -3.56 10.61
CA PRO A 206 1.23 -2.17 10.40
C PRO A 206 1.41 -1.30 11.64
N ILE A 207 1.76 -0.04 11.42
CA ILE A 207 1.84 0.99 12.46
C ILE A 207 1.54 2.37 11.88
N GLY A 208 0.68 3.14 12.57
CA GLY A 208 0.39 4.53 12.20
C GLY A 208 -0.15 4.68 10.78
N GLY A 209 -0.96 3.72 10.32
CA GLY A 209 -1.49 3.70 8.95
C GLY A 209 -0.51 3.26 7.84
N CYS A 210 0.74 2.95 8.17
CA CYS A 210 1.68 2.33 7.24
C CYS A 210 1.56 0.81 7.33
N ASP A 211 1.24 0.16 6.21
CA ASP A 211 1.26 -1.30 6.12
C ASP A 211 2.69 -1.85 5.98
N VAL A 212 2.86 -3.16 6.00
CA VAL A 212 4.20 -3.78 5.99
C VAL A 212 5.03 -3.37 4.78
N LEU A 213 4.43 -3.33 3.59
CA LEU A 213 5.16 -2.94 2.37
C LEU A 213 5.49 -1.45 2.39
N THR A 214 4.60 -0.62 2.93
CA THR A 214 4.82 0.81 3.12
C THR A 214 5.98 1.08 4.08
N LEU A 215 6.07 0.33 5.18
CA LEU A 215 7.21 0.42 6.11
C LEU A 215 8.52 0.01 5.41
N LEU A 216 8.50 -1.06 4.61
CA LEU A 216 9.66 -1.49 3.82
C LEU A 216 10.06 -0.51 2.72
N SER A 217 9.17 0.41 2.31
CA SER A 217 9.55 1.52 1.42
C SER A 217 10.34 2.63 2.13
N GLY A 218 10.34 2.67 3.47
CA GLY A 218 11.20 3.55 4.25
C GLY A 218 12.65 3.06 4.30
N ARG A 219 13.61 3.91 3.94
CA ARG A 219 15.04 3.56 3.90
C ARG A 219 15.58 3.14 5.26
N TRP A 220 15.15 3.80 6.33
CA TRP A 220 15.64 3.52 7.68
C TRP A 220 15.36 2.07 8.11
N LEU A 221 14.12 1.58 7.92
CA LEU A 221 13.79 0.20 8.32
C LEU A 221 14.54 -0.82 7.47
N ARG A 222 14.72 -0.53 6.18
CA ARG A 222 15.53 -1.40 5.31
C ARG A 222 16.98 -1.49 5.78
N ASP A 223 17.59 -0.36 6.12
CA ASP A 223 18.95 -0.30 6.65
C ASP A 223 19.07 -1.10 7.96
N HIS A 224 18.13 -0.89 8.89
CA HIS A 224 18.06 -1.63 10.15
C HIS A 224 18.02 -3.14 9.92
N LEU A 225 17.12 -3.60 9.03
CA LEU A 225 16.92 -5.02 8.73
C LEU A 225 18.11 -5.65 8.02
N ALA A 226 18.73 -4.92 7.09
CA ALA A 226 19.85 -5.39 6.26
C ALA A 226 21.18 -5.46 7.02
N THR A 227 21.34 -4.63 8.06
CA THR A 227 22.61 -4.54 8.82
C THR A 227 22.62 -5.38 10.09
N THR A 228 21.46 -5.84 10.60
CA THR A 228 21.37 -6.52 11.90
C THR A 228 22.27 -7.76 12.03
N ASP A 229 22.48 -8.50 10.95
CA ASP A 229 23.31 -9.72 10.93
C ASP A 229 24.64 -9.56 10.17
N GLY A 230 24.98 -8.33 9.77
CA GLY A 230 26.22 -8.01 9.05
C GLY A 230 26.27 -8.45 7.59
N THR A 231 25.21 -9.03 7.02
CA THR A 231 25.21 -9.50 5.62
C THR A 231 24.94 -8.40 4.60
N GLY A 232 24.39 -7.26 5.03
CA GLY A 232 23.98 -6.16 4.15
C GLY A 232 22.67 -6.41 3.40
N MET A 233 21.96 -7.50 3.73
CA MET A 233 20.66 -7.82 3.14
C MET A 233 19.78 -8.66 4.07
N ARG A 234 18.47 -8.65 3.85
CA ARG A 234 17.50 -9.44 4.61
C ARG A 234 16.44 -10.03 3.71
N ALA A 235 16.17 -11.33 3.90
CA ALA A 235 15.05 -11.98 3.24
C ALA A 235 13.75 -11.78 4.05
N ILE A 236 12.66 -11.36 3.39
CA ILE A 236 11.39 -11.05 4.05
C ILE A 236 10.22 -11.69 3.29
N ALA A 237 9.34 -12.37 4.01
CA ALA A 237 8.07 -12.84 3.48
C ALA A 237 6.96 -11.84 3.84
N ALA A 238 6.29 -11.27 2.85
CA ALA A 238 5.15 -10.37 3.06
C ALA A 238 3.97 -10.75 2.15
N PRO A 239 3.35 -11.94 2.35
CA PRO A 239 2.23 -12.41 1.53
C PRO A 239 0.96 -11.56 1.67
N MET A 240 0.86 -10.79 2.75
CA MET A 240 -0.24 -9.88 3.05
C MET A 240 0.30 -8.53 3.51
N ARG A 241 -0.42 -7.46 3.21
CA ARG A 241 -0.07 -6.09 3.60
C ARG A 241 -0.06 -5.89 5.11
N SER A 242 -0.87 -6.65 5.82
CA SER A 242 -1.01 -6.59 7.27
C SER A 242 0.03 -7.39 8.05
N ARG A 243 0.89 -8.18 7.39
CA ARG A 243 1.84 -9.04 8.10
C ARG A 243 3.01 -9.46 7.24
N GLY A 244 4.21 -9.24 7.77
CA GLY A 244 5.46 -9.71 7.21
C GLY A 244 6.29 -10.48 8.22
N TRP A 245 7.27 -11.22 7.74
CA TRP A 245 8.19 -11.99 8.55
C TRP A 245 9.59 -11.90 7.99
N PHE A 246 10.59 -11.67 8.84
CA PHE A 246 11.98 -11.47 8.42
C PHE A 246 12.95 -12.58 8.89
N ASP A 247 12.52 -13.47 9.79
CA ASP A 247 13.25 -14.72 10.10
C ASP A 247 12.68 -15.87 9.26
N LEU A 248 13.18 -16.01 8.02
CA LEU A 248 12.72 -17.07 7.12
C LEU A 248 13.23 -18.46 7.48
N ALA A 249 14.20 -18.61 8.38
CA ALA A 249 14.63 -19.94 8.83
C ALA A 249 13.49 -20.69 9.54
N ARG A 250 12.47 -19.95 10.00
CA ARG A 250 11.29 -20.47 10.69
C ARG A 250 10.06 -20.57 9.79
N ILE A 251 10.19 -20.27 8.49
CA ILE A 251 9.07 -20.18 7.56
C ILE A 251 9.33 -21.06 6.35
N ASP A 252 8.43 -22.00 6.12
CA ASP A 252 8.42 -22.80 4.90
C ASP A 252 8.32 -21.86 3.67
N PRO A 253 9.26 -21.90 2.72
CA PRO A 253 9.17 -21.09 1.50
C PRO A 253 7.85 -21.26 0.72
N ALA A 254 7.24 -22.46 0.75
CA ALA A 254 5.95 -22.72 0.12
C ALA A 254 4.79 -21.97 0.80
N PHE A 255 4.95 -21.64 2.09
CA PHE A 255 3.96 -20.87 2.84
C PHE A 255 3.71 -19.50 2.22
N VAL A 256 4.74 -18.81 1.70
CA VAL A 256 4.59 -17.44 1.17
C VAL A 256 3.64 -17.42 -0.02
N GLY A 257 3.85 -18.32 -0.99
CA GLY A 257 2.99 -18.43 -2.16
C GLY A 257 1.56 -18.87 -1.79
N ALA A 258 1.43 -19.86 -0.91
CA ALA A 258 0.12 -20.34 -0.46
C ALA A 258 -0.65 -19.27 0.31
N ALA A 259 0.01 -18.56 1.23
CA ALA A 259 -0.59 -17.48 2.01
C ALA A 259 -1.00 -16.31 1.10
N ALA A 260 -0.17 -15.94 0.12
CA ALA A 260 -0.52 -14.88 -0.83
C ALA A 260 -1.72 -15.29 -1.70
N ALA A 261 -1.79 -16.55 -2.14
CA ALA A 261 -2.93 -17.08 -2.91
C ALA A 261 -4.23 -17.11 -2.10
N ALA A 262 -4.15 -17.46 -0.81
CA ALA A 262 -5.29 -17.44 0.11
C ALA A 262 -5.70 -16.03 0.56
N THR A 263 -4.83 -15.03 0.39
CA THR A 263 -5.11 -13.64 0.78
C THR A 263 -5.95 -12.95 -0.30
N ALA A 264 -7.00 -12.23 0.14
CA ALA A 264 -7.84 -11.43 -0.73
C ALA A 264 -7.00 -10.40 -1.53
N PRO A 265 -7.29 -10.16 -2.82
CA PRO A 265 -6.45 -9.31 -3.69
C PRO A 265 -6.17 -7.90 -3.17
N GLU A 266 -7.05 -7.31 -2.39
CA GLU A 266 -6.91 -5.98 -1.78
C GLU A 266 -6.02 -5.96 -0.52
N LEU A 267 -5.84 -7.12 0.12
CA LEU A 267 -4.99 -7.32 1.29
C LEU A 267 -3.64 -7.96 0.94
N ARG A 268 -3.48 -8.41 -0.30
CA ARG A 268 -2.33 -9.20 -0.75
C ARG A 268 -1.06 -8.35 -0.77
N GLY A 269 0.03 -8.92 -0.29
CA GLY A 269 1.36 -8.35 -0.45
C GLY A 269 2.04 -8.93 -1.68
N VAL A 270 3.21 -9.52 -1.49
CA VAL A 270 3.99 -10.17 -2.56
C VAL A 270 3.88 -11.69 -2.53
N VAL A 271 3.93 -12.30 -3.71
CA VAL A 271 3.77 -13.75 -3.89
C VAL A 271 5.07 -14.55 -3.68
N ARG A 272 6.19 -13.86 -3.49
CA ARG A 272 7.52 -14.45 -3.27
C ARG A 272 8.26 -13.69 -2.16
N PRO A 273 9.25 -14.32 -1.51
CA PRO A 273 10.16 -13.59 -0.62
C PRO A 273 10.80 -12.39 -1.30
N LEU A 274 10.93 -11.31 -0.53
CA LEU A 274 11.69 -10.11 -0.84
C LEU A 274 13.13 -10.32 -0.42
N LEU A 275 14.05 -9.75 -1.20
CA LEU A 275 15.41 -9.45 -0.77
C LEU A 275 15.50 -7.96 -0.54
N VAL A 276 15.77 -7.57 0.71
CA VAL A 276 15.82 -6.17 1.14
C VAL A 276 17.25 -5.79 1.46
N THR A 277 17.75 -4.74 0.82
CA THR A 277 19.01 -4.05 1.18
C THR A 277 18.66 -2.66 1.69
N THR A 278 19.65 -1.90 2.17
CA THR A 278 19.45 -0.49 2.57
C THR A 278 18.70 0.31 1.50
N ASP A 279 19.05 0.13 0.22
CA ASP A 279 18.52 0.93 -0.87
C ASP A 279 17.44 0.23 -1.71
N GLU A 280 17.38 -1.11 -1.70
CA GLU A 280 16.55 -1.89 -2.62
C GLU A 280 15.54 -2.80 -1.93
N VAL A 281 14.40 -3.02 -2.59
CA VAL A 281 13.45 -4.10 -2.32
C VAL A 281 13.25 -4.86 -3.63
N GLY A 282 13.95 -5.98 -3.76
CA GLY A 282 13.87 -6.88 -4.89
C GLY A 282 13.03 -8.12 -4.60
N LEU A 283 12.49 -8.76 -5.63
CA LEU A 283 12.02 -10.14 -5.49
C LEU A 283 13.23 -11.05 -5.52
N ALA A 284 13.26 -12.03 -4.63
CA ALA A 284 14.30 -13.04 -4.69
C ALA A 284 14.28 -13.79 -6.04
N ALA A 285 15.46 -14.07 -6.60
CA ALA A 285 15.60 -14.67 -7.92
C ALA A 285 15.16 -16.15 -7.92
N GLY A 286 14.44 -16.57 -8.97
CA GLY A 286 14.10 -17.96 -9.25
C GLY A 286 13.05 -18.61 -8.33
N ASN A 287 12.89 -19.93 -8.50
CA ASN A 287 12.11 -20.81 -7.60
C ASN A 287 12.95 -21.24 -6.37
N ALA A 288 14.01 -20.49 -6.07
CA ALA A 288 14.94 -20.83 -5.02
C ALA A 288 14.21 -20.76 -3.68
N SER A 289 14.33 -21.83 -2.89
CA SER A 289 13.83 -21.82 -1.51
C SER A 289 14.51 -20.72 -0.71
N ALA A 290 13.85 -20.17 0.32
CA ALA A 290 14.49 -19.22 1.24
C ALA A 290 15.82 -19.76 1.79
N GLU A 291 15.92 -21.08 1.95
CA GLU A 291 17.12 -21.79 2.32
C GLU A 291 18.20 -21.78 1.23
N GLN A 292 17.85 -21.90 -0.05
CA GLN A 292 18.80 -21.73 -1.17
C GLN A 292 19.29 -20.29 -1.29
N LEU A 293 18.42 -19.30 -1.10
CA LEU A 293 18.78 -17.88 -1.13
C LEU A 293 19.69 -17.51 0.04
N ALA A 294 19.38 -17.98 1.26
CA ALA A 294 20.25 -17.81 2.42
C ALA A 294 21.58 -18.56 2.25
N ARG A 295 21.56 -19.76 1.67
CA ARG A 295 22.77 -20.57 1.43
C ARG A 295 23.63 -20.02 0.29
N GLU A 296 23.04 -19.34 -0.69
CA GLU A 296 23.75 -18.58 -1.74
C GLU A 296 24.36 -17.30 -1.17
N ALA A 297 23.62 -16.55 -0.35
CA ALA A 297 24.14 -15.38 0.38
C ALA A 297 25.28 -15.74 1.34
N LEU A 298 25.24 -16.93 1.96
CA LEU A 298 26.30 -17.46 2.83
C LEU A 298 27.48 -18.10 2.06
N ARG A 299 27.35 -18.34 0.75
CA ARG A 299 28.40 -18.96 -0.09
C ARG A 299 29.38 -17.95 -0.66
N ASP A 300 29.01 -16.67 -0.71
CA ASP A 300 29.91 -15.59 -1.11
C ASP A 300 30.11 -14.65 0.09
N PRO A 301 31.05 -14.96 1.01
CA PRO A 301 31.41 -14.02 2.05
C PRO A 301 31.94 -12.77 1.36
N ALA A 302 31.31 -11.61 1.62
CA ALA A 302 31.83 -10.31 1.25
C ALA A 302 33.33 -10.28 1.61
N ARG A 303 34.18 -10.27 0.58
CA ARG A 303 35.62 -10.08 0.78
C ARG A 303 35.81 -8.75 1.45
N ASP A 304 36.32 -8.80 2.67
CA ASP A 304 36.85 -7.66 3.39
C ASP A 304 37.93 -6.97 2.51
N PRO A 305 37.77 -5.70 2.11
CA PRO A 305 38.83 -4.97 1.43
C PRO A 305 39.94 -4.52 2.40
N ALA A 306 39.81 -4.76 3.72
CA ALA A 306 40.80 -4.39 4.72
C ALA A 306 41.48 -5.62 5.34
N GLY A 307 42.23 -6.36 4.51
CA GLY A 307 43.29 -7.22 5.03
C GLY A 307 44.35 -6.37 5.74
N THR A 308 44.33 -6.36 7.06
CA THR A 308 45.55 -6.19 7.88
C THR A 308 45.44 -7.07 9.11
N ASP A 309 46.01 -8.26 8.95
CA ASP A 309 46.78 -8.94 9.97
C ASP A 309 47.70 -7.90 10.68
N ARG A 310 47.44 -7.62 11.95
CA ARG A 310 48.42 -6.99 12.84
C ARG A 310 48.59 -7.88 14.05
N ASP A 311 49.46 -8.86 13.87
CA ASP A 311 50.36 -9.33 14.91
C ASP A 311 50.92 -8.15 15.71
N VAL A 312 50.58 -8.08 16.99
CA VAL A 312 51.39 -7.37 17.98
C VAL A 312 51.69 -8.37 19.10
N LEU A 313 52.80 -9.08 18.89
CA LEU A 313 53.52 -9.81 19.92
C LEU A 313 54.01 -8.82 21.01
N TYR A 314 53.91 -9.26 22.26
CA TYR A 314 54.59 -8.70 23.42
C TYR A 314 56.10 -8.51 23.17
N ARG A 315 56.60 -7.29 23.37
CA ARG A 315 57.84 -6.95 24.10
C ARG A 315 57.91 -5.47 24.41
#